data_AF-A0A7T5EX00-F1
#
_entry.id   AF-A0A7T5EX00-F1
#
_cell.length_a   1.000
_cell.length_b   1.000
_cell.length_c   1.000
_cell.angle_alpha   90.00
_cell.angle_beta   90.00
_cell.angle_gamma   90.00
#
_symmetry.space_group_name_H-M   'P 1'
#
loop_
_entity.id
_entity.type
_entity.pdbx_description
1 polymer ?
#
loop_
_entity_poly.entity_id
_entity_poly.type
_entity_poly.pdbx_seq_one_letter_code
_entity_poly.pdbx_strand_id
1 'polypeptide(L)'
;MDKVASQVQSFESLRIVRLPILTSVSDFKSHQWTAQDLRAYLSANRSNPNSLPLYNGVLFDADLTNQGAMISPWSMGFGHLAKIDDWLAVAKELFQPKINVTALRECSQWYGAKPVDVWIGLPYPFEQKSVFGIVGAQELRFLNNADARADALLWWIDRVLTTMLTDHRDVNDKVFETTVRMRGFVWTRGTFWGTDQETFRKVAQGLHRRKLALVRIQNENADDTDTHEPGGASPDITVIRPSYRQHRTSGLYAFFSPDNKVALVESVAPKRGAGEP
;
A
#
# COMPACT_ATOMS: atom_id res chain seq x y z
N MET A 1 -20.56 27.09 15.98
CA MET A 1 -19.17 26.98 15.45
C MET A 1 -18.59 25.72 16.05
N ASP A 2 -18.82 24.61 15.35
CA ASP A 2 -18.51 23.28 15.85
C ASP A 2 -17.01 22.98 15.77
N LYS A 3 -16.48 22.47 16.88
CA LYS A 3 -15.16 21.86 16.95
C LYS A 3 -15.15 20.63 16.04
N VAL A 4 -14.52 20.75 14.88
CA VAL A 4 -14.04 19.59 14.12
C VAL A 4 -12.90 18.98 14.93
N ALA A 5 -13.24 18.10 15.87
CA ALA A 5 -12.26 17.24 16.51
C ALA A 5 -11.71 16.30 15.43
N SER A 6 -10.50 16.58 14.95
CA SER A 6 -9.71 15.61 14.21
C SER A 6 -9.49 14.41 15.14
N GLN A 7 -10.22 13.33 14.91
CA GLN A 7 -9.91 12.04 15.52
C GLN A 7 -8.55 11.59 15.00
N VAL A 8 -7.47 12.00 15.67
CA VAL A 8 -6.15 11.40 15.49
C VAL A 8 -6.27 9.98 16.02
N GLN A 9 -6.44 9.02 15.12
CA GLN A 9 -6.53 7.61 15.48
C GLN A 9 -5.15 7.13 15.95
N SER A 10 -5.12 6.51 17.14
CA SER A 10 -3.89 5.98 17.72
C SER A 10 -3.34 4.83 16.86
N PHE A 11 -2.11 4.97 16.34
CA PHE A 11 -1.36 3.94 15.60
C PHE A 11 -0.43 3.10 16.51
N GLU A 12 -0.64 3.12 17.82
CA GLU A 12 0.19 2.37 18.77
C GLU A 12 0.22 0.87 18.38
N SER A 13 1.42 0.34 18.12
CA SER A 13 1.69 -1.06 17.75
C SER A 13 1.28 -1.54 16.35
N LEU A 14 1.18 -0.65 15.35
CA LEU A 14 0.98 -1.11 13.96
C LEU A 14 2.16 -2.00 13.51
N ARG A 15 1.84 -3.19 13.00
CA ARG A 15 2.77 -4.17 12.47
C ARG A 15 2.27 -4.60 11.11
N ILE A 16 2.95 -4.16 10.06
CA ILE A 16 2.54 -4.45 8.68
C ILE A 16 3.44 -5.51 8.08
N VAL A 17 2.86 -6.50 7.41
CA VAL A 17 3.63 -7.38 6.51
C VAL A 17 3.44 -6.91 5.07
N ARG A 18 4.54 -6.75 4.32
CA ARG A 18 4.47 -6.48 2.87
C ARG A 18 4.21 -7.80 2.12
N LEU A 19 3.18 -7.79 1.30
CA LEU A 19 2.73 -8.90 0.47
C LEU A 19 2.81 -8.48 -1.00
N PRO A 20 3.91 -8.79 -1.71
CA PRO A 20 4.01 -8.48 -3.14
C PRO A 20 2.90 -9.20 -3.91
N ILE A 21 2.26 -8.51 -4.85
CA ILE A 21 1.31 -9.10 -5.80
C ILE A 21 1.86 -8.93 -7.22
N LEU A 22 1.35 -9.73 -8.16
CA LEU A 22 1.89 -9.78 -9.53
C LEU A 22 3.39 -10.10 -9.48
N THR A 23 4.15 -9.59 -10.44
CA THR A 23 5.56 -9.96 -10.60
C THR A 23 6.46 -9.12 -9.71
N SER A 24 7.28 -9.78 -8.88
CA SER A 24 8.33 -9.13 -8.09
C SER A 24 9.63 -9.03 -8.87
N VAL A 25 10.37 -7.93 -8.68
CA VAL A 25 11.71 -7.76 -9.27
C VAL A 25 12.78 -8.64 -8.61
N SER A 26 12.54 -9.15 -7.40
CA SER A 26 13.52 -9.95 -6.67
C SER A 26 13.49 -11.43 -7.04
N ASP A 27 12.36 -11.94 -7.51
CA ASP A 27 12.19 -13.36 -7.83
C ASP A 27 11.49 -13.64 -9.18
N PHE A 28 11.12 -12.59 -9.93
CA PHE A 28 10.43 -12.64 -11.22
C PHE A 28 9.24 -13.60 -11.29
N LYS A 29 8.63 -13.89 -10.13
CA LYS A 29 7.44 -14.72 -10.01
C LYS A 29 6.22 -13.85 -9.79
N SER A 30 5.11 -14.25 -10.40
CA SER A 30 3.81 -13.69 -10.08
C SER A 30 3.34 -14.24 -8.73
N HIS A 31 2.95 -13.36 -7.83
CA HIS A 31 2.47 -13.69 -6.49
C HIS A 31 0.98 -13.48 -6.39
N GLN A 32 0.30 -14.51 -5.88
CA GLN A 32 -1.12 -14.51 -5.55
C GLN A 32 -1.27 -15.12 -4.16
N TRP A 33 -1.84 -14.38 -3.23
CA TRP A 33 -1.93 -14.83 -1.84
C TRP A 33 -3.27 -15.52 -1.58
N THR A 34 -3.25 -16.81 -1.27
CA THR A 34 -4.46 -17.53 -0.85
C THR A 34 -4.70 -17.38 0.65
N ALA A 35 -5.91 -17.74 1.12
CA ALA A 35 -6.22 -17.71 2.55
C ALA A 35 -5.30 -18.64 3.37
N GLN A 36 -4.82 -19.72 2.76
CA GLN A 36 -3.86 -20.65 3.37
C GLN A 36 -2.48 -20.02 3.53
N ASP A 37 -2.01 -19.27 2.54
CA ASP A 37 -0.72 -18.57 2.60
C ASP A 37 -0.74 -17.49 3.69
N LEU A 38 -1.82 -16.70 3.72
CA LEU A 38 -2.02 -15.61 4.67
C LEU A 38 -2.15 -16.10 6.12
N ARG A 39 -2.57 -17.35 6.31
CA ARG A 39 -2.78 -17.97 7.61
C ARG A 39 -1.55 -17.88 8.50
N ALA A 40 -0.35 -18.07 7.94
CA ALA A 40 0.91 -18.07 8.68
C ALA A 40 1.32 -16.67 9.18
N TYR A 41 0.85 -15.60 8.54
CA TYR A 41 1.18 -14.22 8.88
C TYR A 41 0.21 -13.63 9.90
N LEU A 42 -1.05 -14.08 9.86
CA LEU A 42 -2.13 -13.55 10.70
C LEU A 42 -2.37 -14.39 11.96
N SER A 43 -1.84 -15.60 12.04
CA SER A 43 -2.00 -16.42 13.24
C SER A 43 -1.24 -15.84 14.44
N ALA A 44 -1.94 -15.64 15.56
CA ALA A 44 -1.30 -15.55 16.87
C ALA A 44 -0.47 -16.81 17.14
N ASN A 45 0.59 -16.69 17.95
CA ASN A 45 1.44 -17.82 18.28
C ASN A 45 0.57 -18.93 18.92
N ARG A 46 0.45 -20.09 18.26
CA ARG A 46 -0.44 -21.19 18.66
C ARG A 46 -0.25 -21.63 20.11
N SER A 47 0.95 -21.43 20.66
CA SER A 47 1.31 -21.80 22.04
C SER A 47 0.79 -20.82 23.10
N ASN A 48 0.35 -19.62 22.72
CA ASN A 48 -0.22 -18.65 23.64
C ASN A 48 -1.40 -17.92 22.97
N PRO A 49 -2.65 -18.34 23.22
CA PRO A 49 -3.84 -17.67 22.67
C PRO A 49 -4.03 -16.22 23.16
N ASN A 50 -3.29 -15.79 24.18
CA ASN A 50 -3.21 -14.39 24.61
C ASN A 50 -2.08 -13.60 23.91
N SER A 51 -1.31 -14.24 23.01
CA SER A 51 -0.30 -13.54 22.23
C SER A 51 -0.97 -12.67 21.16
N LEU A 52 -0.47 -11.46 21.00
CA LEU A 52 -0.90 -10.59 19.92
C LEU A 52 -0.53 -11.22 18.56
N PRO A 53 -1.33 -10.97 17.50
CA PRO A 53 -0.95 -11.31 16.14
C PRO A 53 0.47 -10.80 15.82
N LEU A 54 1.22 -11.55 15.02
CA LEU A 54 2.57 -11.13 14.59
C LEU A 54 2.48 -9.82 13.80
N TYR A 55 1.46 -9.70 12.95
CA TYR A 55 1.08 -8.50 12.21
C TYR A 55 -0.40 -8.20 12.41
N ASN A 56 -0.75 -6.93 12.58
CA ASN A 56 -2.14 -6.46 12.63
C ASN A 56 -2.54 -5.70 11.36
N GLY A 57 -1.61 -5.57 10.39
CA GLY A 57 -1.92 -5.08 9.07
C GLY A 57 -1.11 -5.74 7.96
N VAL A 58 -1.57 -5.54 6.73
CA VAL A 58 -0.92 -6.02 5.50
C VAL A 58 -0.79 -4.88 4.50
N LEU A 59 0.31 -4.89 3.74
CA LEU A 59 0.53 -4.00 2.61
C LEU A 59 0.59 -4.84 1.33
N PHE A 60 -0.44 -4.73 0.50
CA PHE A 60 -0.37 -5.27 -0.87
C PHE A 60 0.34 -4.26 -1.77
N ASP A 61 1.37 -4.69 -2.48
CA ASP A 61 2.18 -3.83 -3.33
C ASP A 61 2.59 -4.57 -4.60
N ALA A 62 2.62 -3.89 -5.74
CA ALA A 62 2.90 -4.49 -7.04
C ALA A 62 4.15 -3.86 -7.64
N ASP A 63 5.18 -4.66 -7.92
CA ASP A 63 6.41 -4.14 -8.54
C ASP A 63 6.27 -4.04 -10.06
N LEU A 64 5.92 -5.16 -10.70
CA LEU A 64 5.70 -5.26 -12.14
C LEU A 64 4.34 -5.91 -12.44
N THR A 65 3.72 -5.54 -13.56
CA THR A 65 2.68 -6.40 -14.14
C THR A 65 3.30 -7.66 -14.74
N ASN A 66 2.47 -8.67 -15.01
CA ASN A 66 2.92 -9.90 -15.70
C ASN A 66 3.41 -9.63 -17.13
N GLN A 67 3.14 -8.44 -17.69
CA GLN A 67 3.66 -8.00 -18.98
C GLN A 67 4.95 -7.15 -18.84
N GLY A 68 5.46 -6.97 -17.63
CA GLY A 68 6.67 -6.21 -17.36
C GLY A 68 6.46 -4.69 -17.34
N ALA A 69 5.23 -4.20 -17.11
CA ALA A 69 5.00 -2.78 -16.87
C ALA A 69 5.42 -2.41 -15.44
N MET A 70 6.21 -1.35 -15.29
CA MET A 70 6.70 -0.85 -14.01
C MET A 70 5.56 -0.20 -13.22
N ILE A 71 5.15 -0.81 -12.11
CA ILE A 71 4.09 -0.31 -11.24
C ILE A 71 4.67 0.43 -10.04
N SER A 72 5.65 -0.14 -9.33
CA SER A 72 6.28 0.52 -8.17
C SER A 72 7.55 1.28 -8.58
N PRO A 73 8.05 2.23 -7.76
CA PRO A 73 9.36 2.82 -7.99
C PRO A 73 10.50 1.79 -7.85
N TRP A 74 10.26 0.66 -7.17
CA TRP A 74 11.24 -0.43 -7.00
C TRP A 74 11.54 -1.16 -8.31
N SER A 75 10.62 -1.11 -9.27
CA SER A 75 10.81 -1.71 -10.58
C SER A 75 11.38 -0.76 -11.64
N MET A 76 11.76 0.46 -11.25
CA MET A 76 12.40 1.41 -12.15
C MET A 76 13.64 0.78 -12.81
N GLY A 77 13.64 0.73 -14.14
CA GLY A 77 14.72 0.13 -14.94
C GLY A 77 14.57 -1.36 -15.25
N PHE A 78 13.54 -2.03 -14.72
CA PHE A 78 13.29 -3.47 -14.93
C PHE A 78 12.13 -3.76 -15.89
N GLY A 79 11.58 -2.74 -16.56
CA GLY A 79 10.41 -2.90 -17.41
C GLY A 79 10.09 -1.65 -18.24
N HIS A 80 8.87 -1.61 -18.76
CA HIS A 80 8.36 -0.46 -19.53
C HIS A 80 7.43 0.41 -18.69
N LEU A 81 7.29 1.69 -19.06
CA LEU A 81 6.43 2.63 -18.33
C LEU A 81 4.96 2.19 -18.41
N ALA A 82 4.31 1.98 -17.26
CA ALA A 82 2.92 1.59 -17.19
C ALA A 82 1.96 2.59 -17.86
N LYS A 83 0.86 2.08 -18.39
CA LYS A 83 -0.30 2.81 -18.92
C LYS A 83 -1.51 2.60 -18.00
N ILE A 84 -2.61 3.25 -18.33
CA ILE A 84 -3.88 3.12 -17.62
C ILE A 84 -4.32 1.64 -17.44
N ASP A 85 -4.18 0.82 -18.48
CA ASP A 85 -4.60 -0.59 -18.44
C ASP A 85 -3.75 -1.43 -17.48
N ASP A 86 -2.46 -1.12 -17.35
CA ASP A 86 -1.56 -1.77 -16.40
C ASP A 86 -1.98 -1.49 -14.96
N TRP A 87 -2.38 -0.24 -14.68
CA TRP A 87 -2.88 0.15 -13.37
C TRP A 87 -4.22 -0.52 -13.05
N LEU A 88 -5.10 -0.64 -14.05
CA LEU A 88 -6.36 -1.40 -13.91
C LEU A 88 -6.11 -2.89 -13.68
N ALA A 89 -5.07 -3.47 -14.28
CA ALA A 89 -4.70 -4.85 -14.04
C ALA A 89 -4.29 -5.09 -12.57
N VAL A 90 -3.56 -4.15 -11.96
CA VAL A 90 -3.23 -4.19 -10.52
C VAL A 90 -4.49 -4.13 -9.66
N ALA A 91 -5.40 -3.19 -9.95
CA ALA A 91 -6.67 -3.09 -9.23
C ALA A 91 -7.50 -4.37 -9.35
N LYS A 92 -7.57 -4.97 -10.56
CA LYS A 92 -8.24 -6.24 -10.78
C LYS A 92 -7.60 -7.36 -9.94
N GLU A 93 -6.29 -7.48 -9.96
CA GLU A 93 -5.55 -8.53 -9.24
C GLU A 93 -5.81 -8.49 -7.72
N LEU A 94 -5.88 -7.29 -7.13
CA LEU A 94 -6.14 -7.11 -5.70
C LEU A 94 -7.44 -7.78 -5.22
N PHE A 95 -8.47 -7.79 -6.06
CA PHE A 95 -9.83 -8.19 -5.70
C PHE A 95 -10.33 -9.44 -6.42
N GLN A 96 -9.47 -10.17 -7.13
CA GLN A 96 -9.88 -11.45 -7.73
C GLN A 96 -10.40 -12.43 -6.66
N PRO A 97 -11.36 -13.31 -7.01
CA PRO A 97 -11.87 -14.30 -6.08
C PRO A 97 -10.76 -15.18 -5.49
N LYS A 98 -10.84 -15.46 -4.18
CA LYS A 98 -9.97 -16.39 -3.44
C LYS A 98 -8.48 -16.00 -3.35
N ILE A 99 -8.11 -14.80 -3.79
CA ILE A 99 -6.72 -14.30 -3.67
C ILE A 99 -6.67 -12.90 -3.04
N ASN A 100 -5.46 -12.52 -2.61
CA ASN A 100 -5.10 -11.18 -2.15
C ASN A 100 -6.09 -10.61 -1.11
N VAL A 101 -6.76 -9.48 -1.40
CA VAL A 101 -7.68 -8.85 -0.44
C VAL A 101 -8.87 -9.76 -0.14
N THR A 102 -9.39 -10.46 -1.14
CA THR A 102 -10.50 -11.40 -0.98
C THR A 102 -10.09 -12.58 -0.08
N ALA A 103 -8.90 -13.15 -0.31
CA ALA A 103 -8.33 -14.19 0.54
C ALA A 103 -8.04 -13.72 1.97
N LEU A 104 -7.59 -12.47 2.12
CA LEU A 104 -7.35 -11.88 3.44
C LEU A 104 -8.63 -11.82 4.26
N ARG A 105 -9.72 -11.40 3.62
CA ARG A 105 -11.04 -11.39 4.25
C ARG A 105 -11.45 -12.78 4.73
N GLU A 106 -11.38 -13.78 3.86
CA GLU A 106 -11.70 -15.17 4.22
C GLU A 106 -10.84 -15.66 5.39
N CYS A 107 -9.54 -15.37 5.35
CA CYS A 107 -8.59 -15.73 6.40
C CYS A 107 -8.93 -15.04 7.73
N SER A 108 -9.24 -13.74 7.69
CA SER A 108 -9.51 -12.90 8.87
C SER A 108 -10.74 -13.33 9.67
N GLN A 109 -11.75 -13.93 9.01
CA GLN A 109 -12.93 -14.48 9.66
C GLN A 109 -12.59 -15.56 10.70
N TRP A 110 -11.43 -16.22 10.57
CA TRP A 110 -11.01 -17.30 11.47
C TRP A 110 -10.26 -16.80 12.72
N TYR A 111 -9.93 -15.51 12.79
CA TYR A 111 -9.00 -14.94 13.79
C TYR A 111 -9.62 -14.02 14.85
N GLY A 112 -10.94 -13.80 14.80
CA GLY A 112 -11.68 -13.15 15.87
C GLY A 112 -11.94 -11.64 15.69
N ALA A 113 -12.24 -10.97 16.80
CA ALA A 113 -13.00 -9.71 16.84
C ALA A 113 -12.29 -8.43 16.37
N LYS A 114 -11.00 -8.48 16.01
CA LYS A 114 -10.26 -7.30 15.54
C LYS A 114 -10.04 -7.38 14.04
N PRO A 115 -10.39 -6.34 13.27
CA PRO A 115 -10.14 -6.33 11.85
C PRO A 115 -8.64 -6.23 11.55
N VAL A 116 -8.22 -6.83 10.44
CA VAL A 116 -6.87 -6.69 9.89
C VAL A 116 -6.80 -5.40 9.08
N ASP A 117 -5.83 -4.55 9.39
CA ASP A 117 -5.61 -3.29 8.69
C ASP A 117 -5.03 -3.55 7.29
N VAL A 118 -5.66 -3.03 6.25
CA VAL A 118 -5.19 -3.15 4.85
C VAL A 118 -4.65 -1.83 4.36
N TRP A 119 -3.48 -1.94 3.74
CA TRP A 119 -2.78 -0.88 3.04
C TRP A 119 -2.49 -1.34 1.62
N ILE A 120 -2.54 -0.40 0.68
CA ILE A 120 -2.28 -0.67 -0.73
C ILE A 120 -1.17 0.26 -1.23
N GLY A 121 -0.13 -0.31 -1.82
CA GLY A 121 0.92 0.43 -2.49
C GLY A 121 0.35 1.20 -3.68
N LEU A 122 0.62 2.49 -3.74
CA LEU A 122 0.23 3.29 -4.90
C LEU A 122 1.09 2.88 -6.10
N PRO A 123 0.49 2.72 -7.29
CA PRO A 123 1.28 2.68 -8.51
C PRO A 123 2.04 4.00 -8.63
N TYR A 124 3.24 3.99 -9.19
CA TYR A 124 4.08 5.17 -9.28
C TYR A 124 3.82 5.89 -10.61
N PRO A 125 3.38 7.16 -10.59
CA PRO A 125 3.16 7.92 -11.82
C PRO A 125 4.50 8.43 -12.35
N PHE A 126 5.25 7.60 -13.08
CA PHE A 126 6.56 7.95 -13.59
C PHE A 126 6.52 9.24 -14.44
N GLU A 127 7.30 10.26 -14.04
CA GLU A 127 7.34 11.56 -14.70
C GLU A 127 7.74 11.48 -16.19
N GLN A 128 8.52 10.47 -16.59
CA GLN A 128 8.92 10.31 -17.99
C GLN A 128 7.77 9.87 -18.91
N LYS A 129 6.57 9.57 -18.39
CA LYS A 129 5.44 9.12 -19.20
C LYS A 129 4.81 10.29 -19.96
N SER A 130 5.00 10.29 -21.28
CA SER A 130 4.40 11.29 -22.17
C SER A 130 2.87 11.21 -22.23
N VAL A 131 2.29 10.01 -22.33
CA VAL A 131 0.84 9.77 -22.35
C VAL A 131 0.50 8.58 -21.46
N PHE A 132 -0.25 8.80 -20.39
CA PHE A 132 -0.70 7.74 -19.48
C PHE A 132 -1.95 7.02 -20.01
N GLY A 133 -2.94 7.80 -20.44
CA GLY A 133 -4.24 7.32 -20.91
C GLY A 133 -5.32 8.39 -20.76
N ILE A 134 -6.56 8.02 -21.05
CA ILE A 134 -7.72 8.91 -20.95
C ILE A 134 -8.49 8.59 -19.65
N VAL A 135 -8.66 9.60 -18.81
CA VAL A 135 -9.48 9.54 -17.58
C VAL A 135 -10.66 10.48 -17.75
N GLY A 136 -11.87 9.91 -17.79
CA GLY A 136 -13.08 10.67 -18.13
C GLY A 136 -12.99 11.21 -19.56
N ALA A 137 -12.98 12.53 -19.71
CA ALA A 137 -12.82 13.20 -21.00
C ALA A 137 -11.41 13.77 -21.23
N GLN A 138 -10.47 13.53 -20.32
CA GLN A 138 -9.15 14.16 -20.33
C GLN A 138 -8.03 13.14 -20.59
N GLU A 139 -7.14 13.45 -21.54
CA GLU A 139 -5.89 12.72 -21.71
C GLU A 139 -4.86 13.18 -20.67
N LEU A 140 -4.39 12.26 -19.84
CA LEU A 140 -3.39 12.54 -18.82
C LEU A 140 -1.99 12.28 -19.37
N ARG A 141 -1.13 13.28 -19.19
CA ARG A 141 0.28 13.29 -19.59
C ARG A 141 1.12 13.63 -18.37
N PHE A 142 2.07 12.78 -17.99
CA PHE A 142 2.78 12.95 -16.71
C PHE A 142 4.02 13.82 -16.80
N LEU A 143 4.58 13.98 -18.01
CA LEU A 143 5.80 14.77 -18.22
C LEU A 143 5.68 16.17 -17.62
N ASN A 144 6.43 16.40 -16.55
CA ASN A 144 6.48 17.64 -15.75
C ASN A 144 5.08 18.15 -15.32
N ASN A 145 4.14 17.24 -15.08
CA ASN A 145 2.75 17.59 -14.80
C ASN A 145 2.26 16.91 -13.51
N ALA A 146 2.47 17.57 -12.38
CA ALA A 146 2.05 17.09 -11.06
C ALA A 146 0.54 16.82 -10.99
N ASP A 147 -0.26 17.64 -11.66
CA ASP A 147 -1.72 17.61 -11.62
C ASP A 147 -2.23 16.33 -12.29
N ALA A 148 -1.78 16.06 -13.50
CA ALA A 148 -2.14 14.84 -14.22
C ALA A 148 -1.70 13.57 -13.48
N ARG A 149 -0.53 13.61 -12.81
CA ARG A 149 -0.04 12.50 -11.99
C ARG A 149 -0.91 12.27 -10.76
N ALA A 150 -1.29 13.33 -10.06
CA ALA A 150 -2.18 13.26 -8.90
C ALA A 150 -3.59 12.82 -9.30
N ASP A 151 -4.13 13.35 -10.39
CA ASP A 151 -5.45 12.99 -10.91
C ASP A 151 -5.52 11.51 -11.31
N ALA A 152 -4.47 10.98 -11.95
CA ALA A 152 -4.38 9.56 -12.26
C ALA A 152 -4.39 8.69 -11.00
N LEU A 153 -3.64 9.08 -9.96
CA LEU A 153 -3.62 8.35 -8.69
C LEU A 153 -4.96 8.39 -7.97
N LEU A 154 -5.59 9.56 -7.87
CA LEU A 154 -6.89 9.72 -7.23
C LEU A 154 -7.98 8.96 -7.99
N TRP A 155 -7.94 8.99 -9.32
CA TRP A 155 -8.82 8.16 -10.15
C TRP A 155 -8.61 6.67 -9.87
N TRP A 156 -7.37 6.20 -9.80
CA TRP A 156 -7.08 4.80 -9.53
C TRP A 156 -7.50 4.37 -8.12
N ILE A 157 -7.27 5.23 -7.12
CA ILE A 157 -7.77 5.06 -5.75
C ILE A 157 -9.30 4.90 -5.78
N ASP A 158 -10.01 5.77 -6.50
CA ASP A 158 -11.47 5.68 -6.61
C ASP A 158 -11.92 4.38 -7.28
N ARG A 159 -11.16 3.86 -8.26
CA ARG A 159 -11.41 2.54 -8.85
C ARG A 159 -11.23 1.42 -7.83
N VAL A 160 -10.11 1.41 -7.10
CA VAL A 160 -9.83 0.42 -6.04
C VAL A 160 -10.95 0.42 -5.00
N LEU A 161 -11.33 1.60 -4.50
CA LEU A 161 -12.40 1.74 -3.50
C LEU A 161 -13.77 1.34 -4.08
N THR A 162 -14.07 1.71 -5.32
CA THR A 162 -15.33 1.33 -5.97
C THR A 162 -15.43 -0.17 -6.16
N THR A 163 -14.36 -0.85 -6.60
CA THR A 163 -14.31 -2.31 -6.73
C THR A 163 -14.50 -2.96 -5.36
N MET A 164 -13.79 -2.48 -4.35
CA MET A 164 -13.90 -2.94 -2.96
C MET A 164 -15.29 -2.71 -2.35
N LEU A 165 -16.07 -1.73 -2.81
CA LEU A 165 -17.46 -1.53 -2.35
C LEU A 165 -18.48 -2.28 -3.23
N THR A 166 -18.19 -2.43 -4.52
CA THR A 166 -19.10 -3.01 -5.52
C THR A 166 -19.11 -4.53 -5.49
N ASP A 167 -17.94 -5.16 -5.40
CA ASP A 167 -17.82 -6.62 -5.36
C ASP A 167 -18.29 -7.19 -4.00
N HIS A 168 -18.60 -6.30 -3.06
CA HIS A 168 -19.00 -6.59 -1.68
C HIS A 168 -20.42 -6.06 -1.37
N ARG A 169 -21.24 -5.90 -2.42
CA ARG A 169 -22.64 -5.40 -2.40
C ARG A 169 -23.67 -6.26 -1.65
N ASP A 170 -23.27 -7.12 -0.73
CA ASP A 170 -24.20 -7.47 0.34
C ASP A 170 -24.28 -6.25 1.26
N VAL A 171 -25.32 -5.44 1.08
CA VAL A 171 -25.56 -4.16 1.76
C VAL A 171 -25.71 -4.30 3.30
N ASN A 172 -25.59 -5.53 3.81
CA ASN A 172 -25.53 -5.89 5.23
C ASN A 172 -24.18 -6.49 5.67
N ASP A 173 -23.14 -6.45 4.83
CA ASP A 173 -21.85 -7.08 5.10
C ASP A 173 -21.01 -6.26 6.10
N LYS A 174 -21.55 -6.12 7.32
CA LYS A 174 -20.78 -5.75 8.52
C LYS A 174 -19.58 -6.67 8.72
N VAL A 175 -19.52 -7.84 8.08
CA VAL A 175 -18.38 -8.76 8.17
C VAL A 175 -17.15 -8.15 7.54
N PHE A 176 -17.27 -7.41 6.41
CA PHE A 176 -16.10 -6.76 5.82
C PHE A 176 -15.46 -5.78 6.80
N GLU A 177 -16.21 -4.81 7.34
CA GLU A 177 -15.66 -3.81 8.27
C GLU A 177 -15.21 -4.39 9.63
N THR A 178 -15.78 -5.54 10.03
CA THR A 178 -15.42 -6.21 11.29
C THR A 178 -14.22 -7.14 11.14
N THR A 179 -13.87 -7.60 9.93
CA THR A 179 -12.73 -8.51 9.71
C THR A 179 -11.56 -7.89 8.95
N VAL A 180 -11.81 -6.90 8.08
CA VAL A 180 -10.78 -6.18 7.32
C VAL A 180 -11.07 -4.68 7.29
N ARG A 181 -10.06 -3.86 7.57
CA ARG A 181 -10.20 -2.40 7.59
C ARG A 181 -9.25 -1.75 6.61
N MET A 182 -9.78 -1.16 5.54
CA MET A 182 -8.96 -0.33 4.65
C MET A 182 -8.51 0.92 5.40
N ARG A 183 -7.20 1.06 5.60
CA ARG A 183 -6.60 2.21 6.29
C ARG A 183 -6.19 3.29 5.32
N GLY A 184 -5.72 2.89 4.15
CA GLY A 184 -5.30 3.82 3.11
C GLY A 184 -4.19 3.27 2.25
N PHE A 185 -3.31 4.16 1.81
CA PHE A 185 -2.37 3.87 0.74
C PHE A 185 -0.93 4.19 1.14
N VAL A 186 0.01 3.57 0.44
CA VAL A 186 1.45 3.72 0.70
C VAL A 186 2.13 4.31 -0.52
N TRP A 187 2.76 5.47 -0.34
CA TRP A 187 3.73 6.02 -1.25
C TRP A 187 5.06 5.31 -1.04
N THR A 188 5.40 4.40 -1.95
CA THR A 188 6.53 3.47 -1.77
C THR A 188 7.89 4.06 -2.13
N ARG A 189 7.93 5.31 -2.62
CA ARG A 189 9.18 5.98 -3.01
C ARG A 189 9.79 6.75 -1.83
N GLY A 190 11.04 6.40 -1.50
CA GLY A 190 11.83 6.98 -0.40
C GLY A 190 12.19 8.46 -0.54
N THR A 191 12.42 8.92 -1.77
CA THR A 191 12.95 10.25 -2.09
C THR A 191 12.12 10.87 -3.20
N PHE A 192 11.70 12.11 -3.04
CA PHE A 192 10.96 12.83 -4.07
C PHE A 192 11.87 13.22 -5.24
N TRP A 193 11.37 13.06 -6.47
CA TRP A 193 11.99 13.57 -7.69
C TRP A 193 11.04 14.47 -8.45
N GLY A 194 11.61 15.50 -9.08
CA GLY A 194 10.87 16.42 -9.96
C GLY A 194 9.62 16.94 -9.26
N THR A 195 8.47 16.66 -9.88
CA THR A 195 7.15 17.08 -9.39
C THR A 195 6.51 16.18 -8.33
N ASP A 196 7.26 15.26 -7.71
CA ASP A 196 6.73 14.30 -6.72
C ASP A 196 6.12 14.95 -5.49
N GLN A 197 6.75 16.00 -4.93
CA GLN A 197 6.25 16.67 -3.71
C GLN A 197 4.82 17.19 -3.91
N GLU A 198 4.60 17.92 -5.00
CA GLU A 198 3.29 18.48 -5.33
C GLU A 198 2.26 17.39 -5.64
N THR A 199 2.68 16.33 -6.34
CA THR A 199 1.84 15.15 -6.60
C THR A 199 1.42 14.48 -5.29
N PHE A 200 2.38 14.21 -4.40
CA PHE A 200 2.18 13.58 -3.10
C PHE A 200 1.21 14.40 -2.24
N ARG A 201 1.43 15.72 -2.16
CA ARG A 201 0.58 16.65 -1.42
C ARG A 201 -0.88 16.60 -1.90
N LYS A 202 -1.12 16.64 -3.21
CA LYS A 202 -2.48 16.56 -3.77
C LYS A 202 -3.14 15.22 -3.47
N VAL A 203 -2.38 14.13 -3.55
CA VAL A 203 -2.86 12.78 -3.21
C VAL A 203 -3.21 12.67 -1.71
N ALA A 204 -2.35 13.19 -0.83
CA ALA A 204 -2.59 13.23 0.61
C ALA A 204 -3.91 13.95 0.93
N GLN A 205 -4.08 15.17 0.38
CA GLN A 205 -5.32 15.93 0.53
C GLN A 205 -6.55 15.19 -0.02
N GLY A 206 -6.41 14.50 -1.14
CA GLY A 206 -7.48 13.69 -1.71
C GLY A 206 -7.86 12.49 -0.84
N LEU A 207 -6.88 11.83 -0.19
CA LEU A 207 -7.10 10.72 0.73
C LEU A 207 -7.72 11.18 2.05
N HIS A 208 -7.29 12.31 2.60
CA HIS A 208 -7.86 12.88 3.83
C HIS A 208 -9.34 13.21 3.68
N ARG A 209 -9.77 13.75 2.52
CA ARG A 209 -11.19 13.96 2.21
C ARG A 209 -12.00 12.67 2.19
N ARG A 210 -11.35 11.54 1.86
CA ARG A 210 -11.93 10.18 1.87
C ARG A 210 -11.79 9.50 3.24
N LYS A 211 -11.24 10.18 4.25
CA LYS A 211 -10.93 9.64 5.59
C LYS A 211 -9.97 8.43 5.54
N LEU A 212 -9.06 8.44 4.57
CA LEU A 212 -8.00 7.44 4.41
C LEU A 212 -6.65 8.08 4.72
N ALA A 213 -5.72 7.27 5.21
CA ALA A 213 -4.37 7.69 5.52
C ALA A 213 -3.41 7.50 4.32
N LEU A 214 -2.39 8.33 4.24
CA LEU A 214 -1.25 8.17 3.36
C LEU A 214 0.01 7.90 4.18
N VAL A 215 0.64 6.76 3.89
CA VAL A 215 1.95 6.39 4.44
C VAL A 215 3.03 6.80 3.44
N ARG A 216 4.08 7.48 3.89
CA ARG A 216 5.30 7.70 3.11
C ARG A 216 6.39 6.77 3.61
N ILE A 217 7.00 5.99 2.72
CA ILE A 217 8.28 5.33 3.04
C ILE A 217 9.39 6.35 2.79
N GLN A 218 10.29 6.56 3.75
CA GLN A 218 11.45 7.44 3.71
C GLN A 218 12.71 6.61 3.99
N ASN A 219 13.82 6.93 3.32
CA ASN A 219 15.11 6.32 3.63
C ASN A 219 15.79 7.11 4.76
N GLU A 220 16.50 6.44 5.67
CA GLU A 220 17.23 7.07 6.80
C GLU A 220 18.14 8.26 6.42
N ASN A 221 18.63 8.29 5.18
CA ASN A 221 19.56 9.33 4.71
C ASN A 221 18.89 10.39 3.81
N ALA A 222 17.56 10.40 3.71
CA ALA A 222 16.86 11.48 3.02
C ALA A 222 16.84 12.69 3.96
N ASP A 223 17.52 13.78 3.59
CA ASP A 223 17.62 15.01 4.39
C ASP A 223 16.29 15.37 5.06
N ASP A 224 16.32 15.58 6.38
CA ASP A 224 15.16 15.90 7.23
C ASP A 224 14.42 17.18 6.82
N THR A 225 15.00 17.97 5.93
CA THR A 225 14.44 19.23 5.43
C THR A 225 13.14 19.06 4.64
N ASP A 226 12.81 17.82 4.24
CA ASP A 226 11.64 17.46 3.42
C ASP A 226 10.38 17.08 4.23
N THR A 227 10.42 17.19 5.57
CA THR A 227 9.39 16.64 6.47
C THR A 227 8.44 17.67 7.07
N HIS A 228 8.76 18.96 7.01
CA HIS A 228 7.98 20.02 7.64
C HIS A 228 7.73 21.18 6.67
N GLU A 229 6.83 20.97 5.70
CA GLU A 229 6.24 22.10 4.99
C GLU A 229 5.06 22.69 5.79
N PRO A 230 5.07 24.00 6.10
CA PRO A 230 3.93 24.69 6.68
C PRO A 230 2.82 24.82 5.62
N GLY A 231 1.92 23.84 5.56
CA GLY A 231 0.85 23.83 4.55
C GLY A 231 -0.18 22.69 4.63
N GLY A 232 -0.08 21.78 5.61
CA GLY A 232 -1.13 20.81 5.91
C GLY A 232 -1.21 19.58 4.99
N ALA A 233 -0.13 19.20 4.32
CA ALA A 233 -0.08 18.00 3.49
C ALA A 233 1.13 17.11 3.80
N SER A 234 1.37 16.89 5.09
CA SER A 234 2.30 15.87 5.55
C SER A 234 1.71 14.47 5.35
N PRO A 235 2.55 13.41 5.21
CA PRO A 235 2.06 12.06 5.43
C PRO A 235 1.36 11.95 6.79
N ASP A 236 0.35 11.09 6.88
CA ASP A 236 -0.21 10.71 8.19
C ASP A 236 0.80 9.88 8.99
N ILE A 237 1.62 9.11 8.26
CA ILE A 237 2.61 8.20 8.82
C ILE A 237 3.86 8.21 7.93
N THR A 238 5.02 8.39 8.53
CA THR A 238 6.31 8.19 7.86
C THR A 238 6.93 6.87 8.29
N VAL A 239 7.39 6.05 7.34
CA VAL A 239 8.15 4.83 7.61
C VAL A 239 9.60 5.11 7.32
N ILE A 240 10.45 5.07 8.33
CA ILE A 240 11.90 5.14 8.12
C ILE A 240 12.39 3.73 7.82
N ARG A 241 12.95 3.57 6.63
CA ARG A 241 13.58 2.34 6.17
C ARG A 241 15.05 2.37 6.59
N PRO A 242 15.51 1.39 7.39
CA PRO A 242 16.91 1.28 7.73
C PRO A 242 17.75 1.19 6.47
N SER A 243 18.82 1.97 6.41
CA SER A 243 19.71 1.98 5.27
C SER A 243 20.27 0.57 5.01
N TYR A 244 20.32 0.18 3.74
CA TYR A 244 20.72 -1.15 3.22
C TYR A 244 22.08 -1.70 3.73
N ARG A 245 22.84 -0.93 4.51
CA ARG A 245 24.19 -1.28 4.98
C ARG A 245 24.20 -2.19 6.21
N GLN A 246 23.08 -2.41 6.89
CA GLN A 246 23.04 -3.26 8.09
C GLN A 246 21.97 -4.35 7.94
N HIS A 247 22.45 -5.60 7.77
CA HIS A 247 21.73 -6.88 7.79
C HIS A 247 21.04 -7.39 6.51
N ARG A 248 21.52 -8.56 6.06
CA ARG A 248 21.02 -9.38 4.93
C ARG A 248 19.79 -10.25 5.27
N THR A 249 19.13 -10.00 6.38
CA THR A 249 18.02 -10.84 6.86
C THR A 249 16.89 -9.94 7.31
N SER A 250 15.75 -10.07 6.63
CA SER A 250 14.45 -9.42 6.89
C SER A 250 14.49 -7.89 6.99
N GLY A 251 13.91 -7.22 5.97
CA GLY A 251 13.74 -5.77 5.99
C GLY A 251 12.68 -5.39 7.04
N LEU A 252 13.12 -5.12 8.27
CA LEU A 252 12.32 -4.41 9.25
C LEU A 252 12.26 -2.92 8.85
N TYR A 253 11.10 -2.30 8.96
CA TYR A 253 10.89 -0.87 8.81
C TYR A 253 10.36 -0.33 10.13
N ALA A 254 10.83 0.83 10.59
CA ALA A 254 10.31 1.48 11.78
C ALA A 254 9.47 2.70 11.36
N PHE A 255 8.29 2.87 11.92
CA PHE A 255 7.45 4.04 11.61
C PHE A 255 7.61 5.15 12.65
N PHE A 256 7.33 6.36 12.23
CA PHE A 256 7.19 7.55 13.06
C PHE A 256 5.92 8.29 12.61
N SER A 257 4.97 8.43 13.52
CA SER A 257 3.89 9.40 13.42
C SER A 257 4.40 10.78 13.88
N PRO A 258 3.77 11.90 13.47
CA PRO A 258 4.05 13.25 14.02
C PRO A 258 4.05 13.31 15.55
N ASP A 259 3.42 12.33 16.22
CA ASP A 259 3.30 12.22 17.67
C ASP A 259 4.36 11.28 18.30
N ASN A 260 5.43 10.89 17.56
CA ASN A 260 6.47 9.93 17.98
C ASN A 260 5.98 8.49 18.27
N LYS A 261 4.92 8.03 17.61
CA LYS A 261 4.45 6.63 17.74
C LYS A 261 5.18 5.71 16.76
N VAL A 262 5.72 4.60 17.29
CA VAL A 262 6.51 3.61 16.54
C VAL A 262 5.67 2.42 16.11
N ALA A 263 5.80 2.05 14.84
CA ALA A 263 5.28 0.80 14.28
C ALA A 263 6.42 0.00 13.63
N LEU A 264 6.21 -1.28 13.30
CA LEU A 264 7.23 -2.15 12.70
C LEU A 264 6.69 -2.85 11.44
N VAL A 265 7.22 -2.57 10.25
CA VAL A 265 6.93 -3.41 9.04
C VAL A 265 7.97 -4.50 8.94
N GLU A 266 7.61 -5.71 8.54
CA GLU A 266 8.60 -6.68 8.07
C GLU A 266 8.29 -7.06 6.62
N SER A 267 9.32 -7.03 5.76
CA SER A 267 9.23 -7.65 4.43
C SER A 267 9.57 -9.12 4.57
N VAL A 268 8.61 -9.99 4.27
CA VAL A 268 8.83 -11.44 4.31
C VAL A 268 9.08 -11.96 2.91
N ALA A 269 10.13 -12.78 2.75
CA ALA A 269 10.36 -13.51 1.51
C ALA A 269 9.29 -14.61 1.36
N PRO A 270 8.72 -14.82 0.17
CA PRO A 270 7.77 -15.91 -0.05
C PRO A 270 8.43 -17.25 0.33
N LYS A 271 7.67 -18.12 1.01
CA LYS A 271 8.14 -19.47 1.33
C LYS A 271 8.51 -20.16 0.02
N ARG A 272 9.76 -20.62 -0.11
CA ARG A 272 10.09 -21.62 -1.13
C ARG A 272 9.17 -22.81 -0.88
N GLY A 273 8.31 -23.15 -1.85
CA GLY A 273 7.57 -24.39 -1.83
C GLY A 273 8.54 -25.52 -1.56
N ALA A 274 8.29 -26.30 -0.51
CA ALA A 274 8.97 -27.57 -0.33
C ALA A 274 8.47 -28.49 -1.44
N GLY A 275 9.23 -28.61 -2.52
CA GLY A 275 8.92 -29.51 -3.62
C GLY A 275 9.36 -28.95 -4.96
N GLU A 276 10.60 -29.26 -5.35
CA GLU A 276 10.90 -30.27 -6.38
C GLU A 276 12.41 -30.56 -6.34
N PRO A 277 12.84 -31.79 -6.70
CA PRO A 277 14.13 -32.39 -6.29
C PRO A 277 15.39 -31.66 -6.80
#